data_AF-A0A7X9APN8-F1
#
_entry.id   AF-A0A7X9APN8-F1
#
_cell.length_a   1.000
_cell.length_b   1.000
_cell.length_c   1.000
_cell.angle_alpha   90.00
_cell.angle_beta   90.00
_cell.angle_gamma   90.00
#
_symmetry.space_group_name_H-M   'P 1'
#
loop_
_entity.id
_entity.type
_entity.pdbx_description
1 polymer ?
#
loop_
_entity_poly.entity_id
_entity_poly.type
_entity_poly.pdbx_seq_one_letter_code
_entity_poly.pdbx_strand_id
1 'polypeptide(L)'
;ESDALLSVFRDGKTDDELLAGPRMLLALDEWDDPIPGSTPEPGQDAPIERSLGTYLVDIDLWALSAFARFDPAWASIASEWRDIVENAVLESRLPLYASAYRSDTESYLAVTGGGVMSSVREQLEIAIHLAEVGVVHRDLLSFIRSALRDDKRLPSGWNPVTGSPSGQSAFSCDYALALILGRVAGDALLIESARDVMMRQYAGSQTSDIFGGWYRSGSTSFTYRLVAEDNTAVLLALR
;
A
#
# COMPACT_ATOMS: atom_id res chain seq x y z
N GLU A 1 -1.68 18.26 -21.77
CA GLU A 1 -2.21 17.41 -20.67
C GLU A 1 -1.69 17.85 -19.29
N SER A 2 -0.43 18.27 -19.12
CA SER A 2 0.09 18.81 -17.84
C SER A 2 -0.75 19.99 -17.29
N ASP A 3 -1.14 20.96 -18.13
CA ASP A 3 -1.97 22.10 -17.69
C ASP A 3 -3.32 21.70 -17.07
N ALA A 4 -3.91 20.60 -17.56
CA ALA A 4 -5.18 20.09 -17.03
C ALA A 4 -4.97 19.49 -15.64
N LEU A 5 -3.93 18.67 -15.44
CA LEU A 5 -3.60 18.10 -14.15
C LEU A 5 -3.18 19.18 -13.14
N LEU A 6 -2.45 20.21 -13.57
CA LEU A 6 -2.01 21.29 -12.68
C LEU A 6 -3.19 21.98 -11.99
N SER A 7 -4.29 22.20 -12.71
CA SER A 7 -5.51 22.78 -12.13
C SER A 7 -6.19 21.86 -11.12
N VAL A 8 -6.17 20.54 -11.35
CA VAL A 8 -6.76 19.55 -10.44
C VAL A 8 -6.03 19.55 -9.10
N PHE A 9 -4.69 19.48 -9.14
CA PHE A 9 -3.86 19.51 -7.94
C PHE A 9 -3.92 20.86 -7.23
N ARG A 10 -3.85 21.98 -7.96
CA ARG A 10 -3.90 23.32 -7.37
C ARG A 10 -5.24 23.62 -6.70
N ASP A 11 -6.34 23.16 -7.28
CA ASP A 11 -7.69 23.40 -6.76
C ASP A 11 -8.10 22.38 -5.69
N GLY A 12 -7.21 21.44 -5.30
CA GLY A 12 -7.52 20.38 -4.33
C GLY A 12 -8.63 19.42 -4.81
N LYS A 13 -8.79 19.24 -6.13
CA LYS A 13 -9.83 18.40 -6.74
C LYS A 13 -9.34 16.99 -7.02
N THR A 14 -8.40 16.50 -6.21
CA THR A 14 -7.84 15.15 -6.29
C THR A 14 -8.69 14.12 -5.56
N ASP A 15 -9.64 14.57 -4.74
CA ASP A 15 -10.51 13.69 -3.96
C ASP A 15 -11.54 12.98 -4.85
N ASP A 16 -11.60 11.66 -4.73
CA ASP A 16 -12.61 10.80 -5.36
C ASP A 16 -13.52 10.16 -4.28
N GLU A 17 -14.65 9.58 -4.69
CA GLU A 17 -15.50 8.80 -3.77
C GLU A 17 -14.77 7.53 -3.33
N LEU A 18 -14.36 7.50 -2.08
CA LEU A 18 -13.73 6.35 -1.41
C LEU A 18 -14.76 5.58 -0.60
N LEU A 19 -14.66 4.25 -0.66
CA LEU A 19 -15.34 3.37 0.29
C LEU A 19 -14.49 3.27 1.56
N ALA A 20 -14.55 4.29 2.41
CA ALA A 20 -14.00 4.16 3.74
C ALA A 20 -14.85 3.14 4.51
N GLY A 21 -14.23 2.22 5.25
CA GLY A 21 -15.02 1.53 6.28
C GLY A 21 -15.34 2.48 7.42
N PRO A 22 -15.84 1.99 8.55
CA PRO A 22 -16.28 2.86 9.64
C PRO A 22 -15.16 3.84 9.97
N ARG A 23 -15.49 5.14 10.06
CA ARG A 23 -14.56 6.15 10.57
C ARG A 23 -13.81 5.55 11.74
N MET A 24 -12.52 5.33 11.55
CA MET A 24 -11.64 5.20 12.69
C MET A 24 -11.63 6.60 13.30
N LEU A 25 -12.49 6.83 14.29
CA LEU A 25 -12.30 7.92 15.22
C LEU A 25 -10.91 7.67 15.82
N LEU A 26 -9.90 8.36 15.28
CA LEU A 26 -8.60 8.52 15.92
C LEU A 26 -8.90 8.96 17.36
N ALA A 27 -8.56 8.08 18.30
CA ALA A 27 -8.69 8.23 19.74
C ALA A 27 -9.95 8.99 20.21
N LEU A 28 -11.03 8.28 20.54
CA LEU A 28 -11.84 8.74 21.67
C LEU A 28 -10.88 8.78 22.86
N ASP A 29 -10.72 9.95 23.49
CA ASP A 29 -10.06 10.03 24.79
C ASP A 29 -10.69 8.98 25.72
N GLU A 30 -9.91 8.40 26.65
CA GLU A 30 -10.33 7.33 27.58
C GLU A 30 -11.59 7.66 28.42
N TRP A 31 -12.11 8.89 28.29
CA TRP A 31 -13.19 9.50 29.03
C TRP A 31 -14.40 9.91 28.17
N ASP A 32 -14.34 9.73 26.85
CA ASP A 32 -15.50 9.98 25.98
C ASP A 32 -16.33 8.70 25.86
N ASP A 33 -17.58 8.76 26.34
CA ASP A 33 -18.54 7.68 26.13
C ASP A 33 -18.78 7.53 24.61
N PRO A 34 -18.55 6.34 24.02
CA PRO A 34 -18.83 6.13 22.61
C PRO A 34 -20.32 6.39 22.34
N ILE A 35 -20.61 7.18 21.30
CA ILE A 35 -21.98 7.44 20.86
C ILE A 35 -22.72 6.09 20.74
N PRO A 36 -23.89 5.90 21.37
CA PRO A 36 -24.59 4.61 21.32
C PRO A 36 -24.82 4.15 19.87
N GLY A 37 -24.17 3.04 19.49
CA GLY A 37 -24.20 2.49 18.13
C GLY A 37 -23.04 2.89 17.20
N SER A 38 -22.02 3.62 17.68
CA SER A 38 -20.83 3.98 16.88
C SER A 38 -19.69 2.96 16.93
N THR A 39 -19.66 2.08 17.94
CA THR A 39 -18.73 0.96 18.02
C THR A 39 -19.43 -0.32 17.54
N PRO A 40 -19.00 -0.95 16.43
CA PRO A 40 -19.57 -2.22 16.00
C PRO A 40 -19.29 -3.31 17.05
N GLU A 41 -20.32 -4.07 17.40
CA GLU A 41 -20.13 -5.29 18.20
C GLU A 41 -19.30 -6.31 17.39
N PRO A 42 -18.48 -7.16 18.04
CA PRO A 42 -17.70 -8.18 17.36
C PRO A 42 -18.60 -9.07 16.48
N GLY A 43 -18.44 -8.96 15.15
CA GLY A 43 -19.22 -9.73 14.16
C GLY A 43 -20.36 -8.98 13.47
N GLN A 44 -20.56 -7.68 13.73
CA GLN A 44 -21.42 -6.83 12.88
C GLN A 44 -20.64 -6.25 11.70
N ASP A 45 -21.23 -6.34 10.50
CA ASP A 45 -20.76 -5.60 9.32
C ASP A 45 -20.89 -4.10 9.62
N ALA A 46 -19.76 -3.44 9.83
CA ALA A 46 -19.75 -1.99 10.06
C ALA A 46 -20.26 -1.27 8.80
N PRO A 47 -21.07 -0.19 8.96
CA PRO A 47 -21.56 0.55 7.81
C PRO A 47 -20.39 1.12 7.00
N ILE A 48 -20.36 0.79 5.71
CA ILE A 48 -19.41 1.36 4.76
C ILE A 48 -19.73 2.85 4.62
N GLU A 49 -18.84 3.72 5.08
CA GLU A 49 -19.00 5.16 4.97
C GLU A 49 -18.38 5.65 3.67
N ARG A 50 -19.16 6.32 2.82
CA ARG A 50 -18.59 6.98 1.65
C ARG A 50 -17.89 8.24 2.11
N SER A 51 -16.58 8.28 1.91
CA SER A 51 -15.74 9.42 2.22
C SER A 51 -15.15 9.95 0.93
N LEU A 52 -15.09 11.27 0.77
CA LEU A 52 -14.20 11.85 -0.23
C LEU A 52 -12.76 11.76 0.29
N GLY A 53 -11.81 11.58 -0.61
CA GLY A 53 -10.39 11.62 -0.31
C GLY A 53 -9.54 11.18 -1.50
N THR A 54 -8.25 11.46 -1.42
CA THR A 54 -7.24 11.08 -2.41
C THR A 54 -6.49 9.85 -1.91
N TYR A 55 -6.47 8.76 -2.67
CA TYR A 55 -5.65 7.59 -2.33
C TYR A 55 -4.16 7.94 -2.38
N LEU A 56 -3.44 7.66 -1.30
CA LEU A 56 -2.02 7.99 -1.20
C LEU A 56 -1.15 7.13 -2.13
N VAL A 57 -1.62 5.92 -2.47
CA VAL A 57 -0.95 5.04 -3.42
C VAL A 57 -0.93 5.60 -4.85
N ASP A 58 -1.91 6.43 -5.20
CA ASP A 58 -2.01 7.05 -6.52
C ASP A 58 -1.11 8.29 -6.67
N ILE A 59 -0.50 8.74 -5.57
CA ILE A 59 0.41 9.90 -5.54
C ILE A 59 1.83 9.46 -5.85
N ASP A 60 2.19 9.49 -7.14
CA ASP A 60 3.56 9.28 -7.61
C ASP A 60 4.42 10.54 -7.35
N LEU A 61 5.11 10.55 -6.21
CA LEU A 61 5.96 11.65 -5.77
C LEU A 61 7.15 11.91 -6.70
N TRP A 62 7.68 10.86 -7.34
CA TRP A 62 8.77 10.99 -8.29
C TRP A 62 8.30 11.71 -9.57
N ALA A 63 7.13 11.34 -10.09
CA ALA A 63 6.53 12.00 -11.25
C ALA A 63 6.20 13.47 -10.96
N LEU A 64 5.61 13.78 -9.79
CA LEU A 64 5.37 15.16 -9.36
C LEU A 64 6.66 15.98 -9.31
N SER A 65 7.72 15.40 -8.72
CA SER A 65 9.05 16.01 -8.68
C SER A 65 9.66 16.19 -10.07
N ALA A 66 9.41 15.26 -10.98
CA ALA A 66 9.86 15.35 -12.37
C ALA A 66 9.15 16.48 -13.13
N PHE A 67 7.84 16.68 -12.91
CA PHE A 67 7.10 17.80 -13.52
C PHE A 67 7.61 19.16 -13.06
N ALA A 68 8.03 19.28 -11.80
CA ALA A 68 8.64 20.51 -11.27
C ALA A 68 9.93 20.93 -12.01
N ARG A 69 10.59 20.02 -12.72
CA ARG A 69 11.76 20.33 -13.56
C ARG A 69 11.38 21.04 -14.86
N PHE A 70 10.14 20.90 -15.33
CA PHE A 70 9.64 21.49 -16.56
C PHE A 70 8.77 22.72 -16.31
N ASP A 71 7.95 22.69 -15.25
CA ASP A 71 7.14 23.82 -14.82
C ASP A 71 7.27 24.02 -13.30
N PRO A 72 7.88 25.15 -12.85
CA PRO A 72 8.09 25.46 -11.44
C PRO A 72 6.81 25.51 -10.59
N ALA A 73 5.62 25.67 -11.21
CA ALA A 73 4.35 25.64 -10.48
C ALA A 73 4.09 24.28 -9.79
N TRP A 74 4.72 23.21 -10.27
CA TRP A 74 4.63 21.89 -9.65
C TRP A 74 5.53 21.72 -8.42
N ALA A 75 6.50 22.61 -8.21
CA ALA A 75 7.44 22.46 -7.10
C ALA A 75 6.75 22.54 -5.73
N SER A 76 5.80 23.47 -5.55
CA SER A 76 5.03 23.58 -4.30
C SER A 76 4.11 22.38 -4.12
N ILE A 77 3.45 21.93 -5.18
CA ILE A 77 2.54 20.77 -5.17
C ILE A 77 3.30 19.49 -4.81
N ALA A 78 4.47 19.27 -5.42
CA ALA A 78 5.30 18.11 -5.12
C ALA A 78 5.81 18.11 -3.66
N SER A 79 6.16 19.29 -3.13
CA SER A 79 6.56 19.43 -1.73
C SER A 79 5.41 19.15 -0.77
N GLU A 80 4.23 19.71 -1.05
CA GLU A 80 3.03 19.53 -0.24
C GLU A 80 2.61 18.06 -0.17
N TRP A 81 2.52 17.39 -1.33
CA TRP A 81 2.17 15.97 -1.37
C TRP A 81 3.23 15.08 -0.74
N ARG A 82 4.52 15.43 -0.86
CA ARG A 82 5.57 14.73 -0.12
C ARG A 82 5.33 14.82 1.37
N ASP A 83 5.05 16.02 1.90
CA ASP A 83 4.83 16.23 3.33
C ASP A 83 3.57 15.48 3.80
N ILE A 84 2.48 15.46 3.02
CA ILE A 84 1.27 14.69 3.31
C ILE A 84 1.58 13.19 3.37
N VAL A 85 2.23 12.64 2.34
CA VAL A 85 2.50 11.19 2.28
C VAL A 85 3.51 10.77 3.36
N GLU A 86 4.51 11.61 3.66
CA GLU A 86 5.50 11.34 4.72
C GLU A 86 4.86 11.28 6.11
N ASN A 87 3.85 12.11 6.37
CA ASN A 87 3.12 12.15 7.64
C ASN A 87 1.92 11.20 7.70
N ALA A 88 1.72 10.35 6.68
CA ALA A 88 0.57 9.45 6.62
C ALA A 88 0.68 8.22 7.53
N VAL A 89 1.74 8.08 8.33
CA VAL A 89 1.88 6.94 9.25
C VAL A 89 0.75 6.97 10.27
N LEU A 90 -0.02 5.88 10.34
CA LEU A 90 -1.11 5.74 11.28
C LEU A 90 -0.59 5.69 12.71
N GLU A 91 -1.30 6.35 13.62
CA GLU A 91 -1.13 6.19 15.05
C GLU A 91 -1.64 4.80 15.48
N SER A 92 -0.84 3.78 15.23
CA SER A 92 -1.17 2.40 15.54
C SER A 92 0.06 1.64 16.06
N ARG A 93 -0.14 0.39 16.51
CA ARG A 93 0.98 -0.48 16.91
C ARG A 93 1.86 -0.90 15.74
N LEU A 94 1.36 -0.78 14.51
CA LEU A 94 2.07 -1.14 13.30
C LEU A 94 2.52 0.13 12.55
N PRO A 95 3.71 0.12 11.91
CA PRO A 95 4.21 1.26 11.14
C PRO A 95 3.56 1.33 9.75
N LEU A 96 2.23 1.31 9.69
CA LEU A 96 1.45 1.33 8.45
C LEU A 96 1.03 2.76 8.10
N TYR A 97 0.95 3.05 6.81
CA TYR A 97 0.38 4.27 6.27
C TYR A 97 -1.15 4.22 6.24
N ALA A 98 -1.75 5.39 6.32
CA ALA A 98 -3.11 5.62 5.90
C ALA A 98 -3.26 5.30 4.41
N SER A 99 -4.46 4.93 4.01
CA SER A 99 -4.76 4.62 2.61
C SER A 99 -5.04 5.87 1.80
N ALA A 100 -5.66 6.87 2.42
CA ALA A 100 -6.07 8.10 1.75
C ALA A 100 -5.91 9.32 2.63
N TYR A 101 -5.93 10.50 2.01
CA TYR A 101 -5.95 11.80 2.65
C TYR A 101 -7.16 12.59 2.18
N ARG A 102 -7.85 13.26 3.10
CA ARG A 102 -8.97 14.13 2.77
C ARG A 102 -8.55 15.59 2.93
N SER A 103 -8.66 16.34 1.85
CA SER A 103 -8.11 17.70 1.76
C SER A 103 -8.95 18.74 2.50
N ASP A 104 -10.27 18.53 2.66
CA ASP A 104 -11.17 19.51 3.31
C ASP A 104 -11.01 19.58 4.85
N THR A 105 -10.70 18.45 5.48
CA THR A 105 -10.51 18.29 6.92
C THR A 105 -9.05 18.00 7.29
N GLU A 106 -8.15 18.02 6.32
CA GLU A 106 -6.73 17.71 6.46
C GLU A 106 -6.46 16.42 7.25
N SER A 107 -7.24 15.36 6.94
CA SER A 107 -7.29 14.15 7.76
C SER A 107 -6.92 12.90 6.98
N TYR A 108 -6.16 12.02 7.62
CA TYR A 108 -5.82 10.70 7.09
C TYR A 108 -6.95 9.70 7.29
N LEU A 109 -7.14 8.84 6.29
CA LEU A 109 -8.18 7.81 6.26
C LEU A 109 -7.53 6.43 6.10
N ALA A 110 -7.86 5.51 7.00
CA ALA A 110 -7.63 4.09 6.79
C ALA A 110 -8.81 3.52 5.98
N VAL A 111 -8.62 3.30 4.68
CA VAL A 111 -9.70 2.84 3.79
C VAL A 111 -9.84 1.33 3.95
N THR A 112 -10.81 0.93 4.77
CA THR A 112 -11.10 -0.46 5.07
C THR A 112 -12.30 -0.92 4.24
N GLY A 113 -12.09 -1.26 2.97
CA GLY A 113 -13.15 -1.70 2.07
C GLY A 113 -13.84 -2.96 2.59
N GLY A 114 -15.00 -2.81 3.22
CA GLY A 114 -15.84 -3.89 3.78
C GLY A 114 -15.21 -4.73 4.91
N GLY A 115 -13.88 -4.71 5.05
CA GLY A 115 -13.11 -5.32 6.12
C GLY A 115 -11.93 -4.44 6.52
N VAL A 116 -11.58 -4.47 7.80
CA VAL A 116 -10.54 -3.64 8.45
C VAL A 116 -9.14 -4.13 8.07
N MET A 117 -8.74 -4.06 6.80
CA MET A 117 -7.43 -4.53 6.31
C MET A 117 -6.68 -3.46 5.51
N SER A 118 -5.48 -3.11 5.95
CA SER A 118 -4.48 -2.38 5.15
C SER A 118 -3.75 -3.36 4.24
N SER A 119 -3.81 -3.15 2.92
CA SER A 119 -3.23 -4.05 1.92
C SER A 119 -1.71 -3.98 1.93
N VAL A 120 -1.00 -5.11 1.92
CA VAL A 120 0.48 -5.11 1.83
C VAL A 120 0.96 -4.39 0.57
N ARG A 121 0.20 -4.50 -0.53
CA ARG A 121 0.54 -3.88 -1.81
C ARG A 121 0.57 -2.35 -1.70
N GLU A 122 -0.52 -1.79 -1.20
CA GLU A 122 -0.67 -0.35 -0.98
C GLU A 122 0.46 0.19 -0.11
N GLN A 123 0.77 -0.52 0.98
CA GLN A 123 1.83 -0.12 1.91
C GLN A 123 3.22 -0.12 1.26
N LEU A 124 3.49 -1.10 0.39
CA LEU A 124 4.74 -1.17 -0.36
C LEU A 124 4.83 -0.09 -1.43
N GLU A 125 3.75 0.19 -2.15
CA GLU A 125 3.70 1.22 -3.20
C GLU A 125 3.90 2.62 -2.60
N ILE A 126 3.20 2.96 -1.51
CA ILE A 126 3.42 4.23 -0.79
C ILE A 126 4.87 4.34 -0.32
N ALA A 127 5.44 3.27 0.24
CA ALA A 127 6.84 3.25 0.69
C ALA A 127 7.83 3.45 -0.48
N ILE A 128 7.53 2.90 -1.66
CA ILE A 128 8.35 3.09 -2.86
C ILE A 128 8.31 4.56 -3.30
N HIS A 129 7.12 5.16 -3.42
CA HIS A 129 6.98 6.57 -3.82
C HIS A 129 7.78 7.51 -2.91
N LEU A 130 7.74 7.26 -1.59
CA LEU A 130 8.55 8.00 -0.63
C LEU A 130 10.06 7.75 -0.81
N ALA A 131 10.46 6.48 -0.95
CA ALA A 131 11.87 6.12 -1.09
C ALA A 131 12.49 6.70 -2.37
N GLU A 132 11.73 6.79 -3.47
CA GLU A 132 12.17 7.36 -4.74
C GLU A 132 12.49 8.86 -4.66
N VAL A 133 11.85 9.59 -3.74
CA VAL A 133 12.15 11.00 -3.43
C VAL A 133 13.09 11.16 -2.22
N GLY A 134 13.70 10.07 -1.78
CA GLY A 134 14.75 10.05 -0.74
C GLY A 134 14.23 9.94 0.69
N VAL A 135 12.96 9.61 0.91
CA VAL A 135 12.36 9.40 2.24
C VAL A 135 12.21 7.91 2.51
N VAL A 136 13.02 7.37 3.43
CA VAL A 136 13.02 5.93 3.74
C VAL A 136 12.47 5.70 5.14
N HIS A 137 11.29 5.09 5.22
CA HIS A 137 10.65 4.74 6.50
C HIS A 137 11.20 3.41 7.04
N ARG A 138 12.16 3.51 7.96
CA ARG A 138 12.92 2.35 8.46
C ARG A 138 12.08 1.36 9.26
N ASP A 139 11.06 1.85 9.97
CA ASP A 139 10.23 1.01 10.83
C ASP A 139 9.35 0.08 9.99
N LEU A 140 8.75 0.58 8.90
CA LEU A 140 8.03 -0.26 7.94
C LEU A 140 8.96 -1.28 7.28
N LEU A 141 10.15 -0.87 6.83
CA LEU A 141 11.11 -1.81 6.23
C LEU A 141 11.49 -2.94 7.20
N SER A 142 11.76 -2.59 8.46
CA SER A 142 12.07 -3.56 9.51
C SER A 142 10.89 -4.50 9.78
N PHE A 143 9.66 -3.98 9.76
CA PHE A 143 8.43 -4.75 9.92
C PHE A 143 8.25 -5.77 8.79
N ILE A 144 8.34 -5.34 7.53
CA ILE A 144 8.23 -6.21 6.35
C ILE A 144 9.33 -7.28 6.34
N ARG A 145 10.57 -6.88 6.68
CA ARG A 145 11.70 -7.81 6.78
C ARG A 145 11.48 -8.87 7.87
N SER A 146 10.94 -8.46 9.01
CA SER A 146 10.64 -9.37 10.12
C SER A 146 9.56 -10.38 9.71
N ALA A 147 8.50 -9.94 9.03
CA ALA A 147 7.47 -10.85 8.50
C ALA A 147 8.06 -11.88 7.51
N LEU A 148 8.91 -11.44 6.57
CA LEU A 148 9.59 -12.35 5.64
C LEU A 148 10.57 -13.31 6.34
N ARG A 149 11.26 -12.85 7.38
CA ARG A 149 12.22 -13.66 8.13
C ARG A 149 11.51 -14.72 8.98
N ASP A 150 10.48 -14.33 9.70
CA ASP A 150 9.87 -15.12 10.76
C ASP A 150 8.79 -16.05 10.19
N ASP A 151 7.90 -15.53 9.34
CA ASP A 151 6.79 -16.31 8.75
C ASP A 151 7.13 -16.93 7.39
N LYS A 152 8.27 -16.56 6.80
CA LYS A 152 8.71 -16.99 5.45
C LYS A 152 7.73 -16.64 4.33
N ARG A 153 6.86 -15.65 4.57
CA ARG A 153 5.87 -15.10 3.63
C ARG A 153 5.32 -13.76 4.16
N LEU A 154 4.74 -12.96 3.27
CA LEU A 154 3.93 -11.81 3.66
C LEU A 154 2.44 -12.21 3.67
N PRO A 155 1.63 -11.73 4.61
CA PRO A 155 0.18 -11.76 4.47
C PRO A 155 -0.25 -10.77 3.38
N SER A 156 -1.47 -10.91 2.87
CA SER A 156 -2.03 -9.96 1.90
C SER A 156 -2.32 -8.58 2.52
N GLY A 157 -2.25 -8.46 3.84
CA GLY A 157 -2.46 -7.24 4.58
C GLY A 157 -2.52 -7.46 6.09
N TRP A 158 -2.74 -6.39 6.83
CA TRP A 158 -2.87 -6.41 8.29
C TRP A 158 -4.08 -5.61 8.74
N ASN A 159 -4.63 -5.96 9.90
CA ASN A 159 -5.58 -5.12 10.58
C ASN A 159 -4.83 -3.95 11.23
N PRO A 160 -5.09 -2.68 10.86
CA PRO A 160 -4.42 -1.54 11.47
C PRO A 160 -4.74 -1.38 12.97
N VAL A 161 -5.89 -1.88 13.44
CA VAL A 161 -6.32 -1.77 14.85
C VAL A 161 -5.76 -2.92 15.69
N THR A 162 -6.01 -4.17 15.29
CA THR A 162 -5.61 -5.34 16.08
C THR A 162 -4.16 -5.76 15.83
N GLY A 163 -3.57 -5.28 14.73
CA GLY A 163 -2.25 -5.72 14.24
C GLY A 163 -2.26 -7.11 13.60
N SER A 164 -3.42 -7.77 13.52
CA SER A 164 -3.50 -9.16 13.07
C SER A 164 -3.25 -9.26 11.56
N PRO A 165 -2.38 -10.20 11.10
CA PRO A 165 -2.19 -10.43 9.68
C PRO A 165 -3.44 -11.07 9.06
N SER A 166 -3.66 -10.83 7.78
CA SER A 166 -4.68 -11.54 7.02
C SER A 166 -4.36 -13.03 6.92
N GLY A 167 -5.40 -13.87 6.81
CA GLY A 167 -5.21 -15.31 6.58
C GLY A 167 -4.72 -15.66 5.16
N GLN A 168 -4.79 -14.69 4.24
CA GLN A 168 -4.35 -14.85 2.85
C GLN A 168 -2.89 -14.43 2.72
N SER A 169 -2.14 -15.10 1.84
CA SER A 169 -0.75 -14.74 1.56
C SER A 169 -0.66 -13.73 0.42
N ALA A 170 0.41 -12.92 0.43
CA ALA A 170 0.73 -11.99 -0.63
C ALA A 170 1.01 -12.69 -1.98
N PHE A 171 0.79 -11.98 -3.07
CA PHE A 171 1.02 -12.45 -4.44
C PHE A 171 2.43 -12.12 -4.94
N SER A 172 2.82 -12.66 -6.09
CA SER A 172 4.16 -12.47 -6.66
C SER A 172 4.49 -10.99 -6.92
N CYS A 173 3.51 -10.20 -7.35
CA CYS A 173 3.66 -8.75 -7.51
C CYS A 173 4.03 -8.04 -6.20
N ASP A 174 3.52 -8.48 -5.05
CA ASP A 174 3.78 -7.82 -3.77
C ASP A 174 5.23 -8.10 -3.33
N TYR A 175 5.73 -9.32 -3.56
CA TYR A 175 7.16 -9.60 -3.37
C TYR A 175 8.05 -8.86 -4.37
N ALA A 176 7.58 -8.64 -5.60
CA ALA A 176 8.29 -7.83 -6.58
C ALA A 176 8.40 -6.37 -6.12
N LEU A 177 7.33 -5.80 -5.57
CA LEU A 177 7.33 -4.47 -4.96
C LEU A 177 8.27 -4.41 -3.74
N ALA A 178 8.25 -5.41 -2.87
CA ALA A 178 9.20 -5.48 -1.74
C ALA A 178 10.67 -5.51 -2.21
N LEU A 179 10.95 -6.18 -3.33
CA LEU A 179 12.28 -6.20 -3.95
C LEU A 179 12.65 -4.81 -4.51
N ILE A 180 11.73 -4.15 -5.22
CA ILE A 180 11.91 -2.77 -5.72
C ILE A 180 12.17 -1.81 -4.56
N LEU A 181 11.35 -1.86 -3.51
CA LEU A 181 11.53 -1.08 -2.30
C LEU A 181 12.91 -1.29 -1.67
N GLY A 182 13.34 -2.55 -1.55
CA GLY A 182 14.68 -2.89 -1.06
C GLY A 182 15.80 -2.27 -1.91
N ARG A 183 15.63 -2.18 -3.23
CA ARG A 183 16.62 -1.52 -4.12
C ARG A 183 16.66 -0.02 -3.92
N VAL A 184 15.50 0.63 -3.92
CA VAL A 184 15.41 2.09 -3.78
C VAL A 184 15.90 2.52 -2.39
N ALA A 185 15.59 1.74 -1.35
CA ALA A 185 16.03 2.01 0.03
C ALA A 185 17.46 1.52 0.34
N GLY A 186 18.10 0.74 -0.55
CA GLY A 186 19.42 0.15 -0.31
C GLY A 186 19.43 -0.98 0.75
N ASP A 187 18.31 -1.69 0.95
CA ASP A 187 18.17 -2.82 1.89
C ASP A 187 18.36 -4.16 1.16
N ALA A 188 19.61 -4.65 1.14
CA ALA A 188 19.96 -5.92 0.50
C ALA A 188 19.25 -7.14 1.13
N LEU A 189 18.99 -7.12 2.44
CA LEU A 189 18.33 -8.23 3.12
C LEU A 189 16.86 -8.35 2.71
N LEU A 190 16.18 -7.22 2.51
CA LEU A 190 14.83 -7.20 1.98
C LEU A 190 14.79 -7.74 0.54
N ILE A 191 15.75 -7.34 -0.31
CA ILE A 191 15.87 -7.82 -1.69
C ILE A 191 16.00 -9.36 -1.71
N GLU A 192 16.94 -9.90 -0.95
CA GLU A 192 17.18 -11.35 -0.89
C GLU A 192 15.96 -12.10 -0.36
N SER A 193 15.40 -11.65 0.76
CA SER A 193 14.26 -12.31 1.41
C SER A 193 13.01 -12.30 0.52
N ALA A 194 12.72 -11.19 -0.15
CA ALA A 194 11.57 -11.07 -1.05
C ALA A 194 11.76 -11.96 -2.29
N ARG A 195 12.96 -11.95 -2.88
CA ARG A 195 13.30 -12.78 -4.04
C ARG A 195 13.15 -14.27 -3.73
N ASP A 196 13.65 -14.73 -2.59
CA ASP A 196 13.61 -16.14 -2.21
C ASP A 196 12.16 -16.66 -2.09
N VAL A 197 11.26 -15.85 -1.53
CA VAL A 197 9.84 -16.23 -1.42
C VAL A 197 9.16 -16.15 -2.79
N MET A 198 9.40 -15.09 -3.56
CA MET A 198 8.85 -14.90 -4.90
C MET A 198 9.20 -16.06 -5.85
N MET A 199 10.44 -16.54 -5.82
CA MET A 199 10.91 -17.63 -6.68
C MET A 199 10.24 -18.99 -6.38
N ARG A 200 9.55 -19.14 -5.26
CA ARG A 200 8.76 -20.36 -4.97
C ARG A 200 7.52 -20.48 -5.87
N GLN A 201 7.07 -19.36 -6.45
CA GLN A 201 5.94 -19.29 -7.36
C GLN A 201 6.37 -19.33 -8.83
N TYR A 202 7.65 -19.58 -9.11
CA TYR A 202 8.19 -19.68 -10.47
C TYR A 202 7.94 -21.07 -11.08
N ALA A 203 7.36 -21.10 -12.28
CA ALA A 203 7.15 -22.32 -13.05
C ALA A 203 8.45 -22.79 -13.73
N GLY A 204 9.27 -23.54 -12.99
CA GLY A 204 10.57 -24.04 -13.48
C GLY A 204 10.51 -25.31 -14.34
N SER A 205 9.35 -25.97 -14.45
CA SER A 205 9.22 -27.20 -15.25
C SER A 205 9.09 -26.89 -16.74
N GLN A 206 10.05 -27.35 -17.54
CA GLN A 206 10.06 -27.16 -19.00
C GLN A 206 8.88 -27.82 -19.72
N THR A 207 8.21 -28.78 -19.08
CA THR A 207 7.03 -29.45 -19.64
C THR A 207 5.72 -28.74 -19.30
N SER A 208 5.79 -27.63 -18.57
CA SER A 208 4.61 -26.85 -18.19
C SER A 208 4.25 -25.84 -19.28
N ASP A 209 2.96 -25.71 -19.60
CA ASP A 209 2.46 -24.70 -20.53
C ASP A 209 2.75 -23.26 -20.06
N ILE A 210 3.03 -23.10 -18.78
CA ILE A 210 3.29 -21.80 -18.13
C ILE A 210 4.76 -21.64 -17.72
N PHE A 211 5.65 -22.48 -18.28
CA PHE A 211 7.08 -22.45 -18.01
C PHE A 211 7.65 -21.03 -18.13
N GLY A 212 8.44 -20.63 -17.13
CA GLY A 212 9.05 -19.31 -17.06
C GLY A 212 8.15 -18.22 -16.44
N GLY A 213 6.89 -18.53 -16.12
CA GLY A 213 5.97 -17.59 -15.47
C GLY A 213 5.94 -17.71 -13.95
N TRP A 214 5.45 -16.66 -13.30
CA TRP A 214 5.02 -16.68 -11.90
C TRP A 214 3.51 -16.90 -11.83
N TYR A 215 3.10 -17.87 -11.02
CA TYR A 215 1.73 -18.34 -10.97
C TYR A 215 1.07 -18.17 -9.60
N ARG A 216 -0.26 -18.03 -9.61
CA ARG A 216 -1.13 -18.16 -8.44
C ARG A 216 -1.83 -19.51 -8.45
N SER A 217 -2.20 -20.03 -7.29
CA SER A 217 -3.09 -21.17 -7.19
C SER A 217 -4.45 -20.84 -7.83
N GLY A 218 -4.99 -21.77 -8.61
CA GLY A 218 -6.32 -21.65 -9.22
C GLY A 218 -7.44 -22.05 -8.28
N SER A 219 -8.64 -22.26 -8.84
CA SER A 219 -9.83 -22.65 -8.08
C SER A 219 -9.77 -24.09 -7.53
N THR A 220 -8.82 -24.89 -8.02
CA THR A 220 -8.57 -26.27 -7.56
C THR A 220 -7.08 -26.47 -7.30
N SER A 221 -6.72 -27.51 -6.55
CA SER A 221 -5.33 -27.83 -6.22
C SER A 221 -4.42 -28.13 -7.41
N PHE A 222 -4.99 -28.36 -8.60
CA PHE A 222 -4.26 -28.70 -9.83
C PHE A 222 -4.38 -27.63 -10.91
N THR A 223 -5.04 -26.52 -10.61
CA THR A 223 -5.14 -25.40 -11.54
C THR A 223 -4.20 -24.29 -11.08
N TYR A 224 -3.57 -23.66 -12.06
CA TYR A 224 -2.69 -22.52 -11.84
C TYR A 224 -3.16 -21.38 -12.73
N ARG A 225 -3.03 -20.15 -12.23
CA ARG A 225 -3.38 -18.94 -12.96
C ARG A 225 -2.14 -18.09 -13.16
N LEU A 226 -1.91 -17.68 -14.40
CA LEU A 226 -0.99 -16.59 -14.71
C LEU A 226 -1.76 -15.28 -14.75
N VAL A 227 -1.24 -14.30 -14.03
CA VAL A 227 -1.78 -12.94 -14.02
C VAL A 227 -0.71 -12.03 -14.62
N ALA A 228 -1.13 -11.19 -15.58
CA ALA A 228 -0.22 -10.29 -16.28
C ALA A 228 0.45 -9.29 -15.32
N GLU A 229 -0.31 -8.81 -14.33
CA GLU A 229 0.17 -7.94 -13.25
C GLU A 229 1.38 -8.55 -12.51
N ASP A 230 1.27 -9.79 -12.03
CA ASP A 230 2.36 -10.49 -11.33
C ASP A 230 3.62 -10.57 -12.20
N ASN A 231 3.46 -11.06 -13.43
CA ASN A 231 4.61 -11.35 -14.29
C ASN A 231 5.30 -10.07 -14.76
N THR A 232 4.53 -9.00 -14.99
CA THR A 232 5.08 -7.69 -15.37
C THR A 232 5.81 -7.07 -14.19
N ALA A 233 5.21 -7.08 -12.99
CA ALA A 233 5.85 -6.58 -11.78
C ALA A 233 7.16 -7.32 -11.47
N VAL A 234 7.15 -8.65 -11.56
CA VAL A 234 8.35 -9.46 -11.34
C VAL A 234 9.42 -9.19 -12.39
N LEU A 235 9.04 -9.04 -13.67
CA LEU A 235 9.99 -8.71 -14.72
C LEU A 235 10.66 -7.34 -14.48
N LEU A 236 9.89 -6.35 -14.03
CA LEU A 236 10.42 -5.03 -13.66
C LEU A 236 11.36 -5.14 -12.45
N ALA A 237 11.00 -5.95 -11.46
CA ALA A 237 11.77 -6.16 -10.24
C ALA A 237 13.02 -7.05 -10.43
N LEU A 238 13.15 -7.80 -11.53
CA LEU A 238 14.34 -8.62 -11.81
C LEU A 238 15.33 -7.96 -12.77
N ARG A 239 14.89 -6.96 -13.54
CA ARG A 239 15.80 -6.06 -14.29
C ARG A 239 16.69 -5.28 -13.34
#